data_AF-F2TCF4-F1
#
_entry.id   AF-F2TCF4-F1
#
_cell.length_a   1.000
_cell.length_b   1.000
_cell.length_c   1.000
_cell.angle_alpha   90.00
_cell.angle_beta   90.00
_cell.angle_gamma   90.00
#
_symmetry.space_group_name_H-M   'P 1'
#
loop_
_entity.id
_entity.type
_entity.pdbx_description
1 polymer ?
#
loop_
_entity_poly.entity_id
_entity_poly.type
_entity_poly.pdbx_seq_one_letter_code
_entity_poly.pdbx_strand_id
1 'polypeptide(L)'
;MTLFILTETSAGYALLKAKDKKLLKRDDLAEETQTAEGVSNLMKLKNFQKFDSAATALEEVASLVEGKVTPRLANLLESIKDEKKVSLAVADPKLGNAIAKLPFAIQPIADSSTADLYRAIREHLPTLIPGLLPADMSTMSLGLSHSLARHKLKFSPDKIDTMIVQAISLLDDLDKELNTYAMRVKEWYGWHFPELAKILNDNIAYAKVVLKMGMRSNSDETDLAEILPEEIEAAVKAAADRSMGTEISNEDLDNIQALAEEVVGFSEYRQQLASYLTARMTAIAPNLTALVGELVGARLIAHAGSLVNLSKSPASTIQILGAEKALFRALKTKHDTPKYGLIYHASLIGQATGKNKGKMARVLAAKAAIGLRVDALTDWPVDADGNEPTEEEKAALGIESRYYLEKKLAAMEGKPIKPRGVGIAPNGIPITQPKKWEVNEARKYNPDADGLAGDEDAAKSLLKKQKKEKKDKKKLIEEVKESEDESESEEESDVEMEDKPATNGSVADAEESSEGEESDEEEKSKKSKRKPFDKKSKKKEDKKSKKEKSGSASVEEMAAKAGLSVSRYQRKLERGEITFDSEGNPSSISKKDVKKAKKEAKKAAKAAEKEASKKRKRTEEDDVKNKKKKKSKA
;
A
#
# COMPACT_ATOMS: atom_id res chain seq x y z
N MET A 1 9.98 -45.21 -55.42
CA MET A 1 8.79 -44.58 -54.81
C MET A 1 8.47 -43.32 -55.59
N THR A 2 7.26 -42.79 -55.53
CA THR A 2 7.03 -41.37 -55.87
C THR A 2 7.46 -40.53 -54.68
N LEU A 3 8.24 -39.47 -54.93
CA LEU A 3 8.72 -38.57 -53.88
C LEU A 3 7.84 -37.32 -53.85
N PHE A 4 7.17 -37.14 -52.72
CA PHE A 4 6.48 -35.93 -52.33
C PHE A 4 7.31 -35.15 -51.33
N ILE A 5 7.11 -33.84 -51.27
CA ILE A 5 7.79 -32.95 -50.35
C ILE A 5 6.71 -32.07 -49.71
N LEU A 6 6.57 -32.17 -48.39
CA LEU A 6 5.66 -31.33 -47.61
C LEU A 6 6.37 -30.01 -47.28
N THR A 7 5.81 -28.88 -47.69
CA THR A 7 6.41 -27.56 -47.46
C THR A 7 5.45 -26.65 -46.70
N GLU A 8 5.84 -26.31 -45.48
CA GLU A 8 5.13 -25.40 -44.58
C GLU A 8 5.45 -23.95 -44.93
N THR A 9 4.42 -23.11 -45.04
CA THR A 9 4.55 -21.69 -45.36
C THR A 9 3.57 -20.86 -44.52
N SER A 10 3.84 -19.56 -44.34
CA SER A 10 2.90 -18.67 -43.63
C SER A 10 1.55 -18.48 -44.33
N ALA A 11 1.46 -18.87 -45.61
CA ALA A 11 0.24 -18.82 -46.42
C ALA A 11 -0.54 -20.14 -46.45
N GLY A 12 0.04 -21.26 -45.98
CA GLY A 12 -0.57 -22.60 -46.07
C GLY A 12 0.44 -23.73 -46.28
N TYR A 13 -0.08 -24.94 -46.45
CA TYR A 13 0.69 -26.13 -46.79
C TYR A 13 0.79 -26.33 -48.30
N ALA A 14 1.99 -26.45 -48.84
CA ALA A 14 2.23 -26.88 -50.21
C ALA A 14 2.71 -28.35 -50.25
N LEU A 15 2.26 -29.07 -51.27
CA LEU A 15 2.69 -30.43 -51.57
C LEU A 15 3.31 -30.46 -52.97
N LEU A 16 4.64 -30.54 -53.00
CA LEU A 16 5.41 -30.64 -54.25
C LEU A 16 5.62 -32.11 -54.61
N LYS A 17 5.53 -32.41 -55.91
CA LYS A 17 5.88 -33.70 -56.51
C LYS A 17 7.19 -33.56 -57.26
N ALA A 18 8.22 -34.31 -56.86
CA ALA A 18 9.45 -34.41 -57.64
C ALA A 18 9.18 -35.18 -58.93
N LYS A 19 9.76 -34.74 -60.05
CA LYS A 19 9.74 -35.52 -61.31
C LYS A 19 10.60 -36.78 -61.16
N ASP A 20 11.75 -36.65 -60.50
CA ASP A 20 12.72 -37.73 -60.31
C ASP A 20 12.50 -38.57 -59.05
N LYS A 21 12.49 -39.89 -59.23
CA LYS A 21 12.32 -40.90 -58.16
C LYS A 21 13.58 -41.12 -57.29
N LYS A 22 14.66 -40.38 -57.56
CA LYS A 22 15.97 -40.45 -56.89
C LYS A 22 16.54 -39.07 -56.51
N LEU A 23 15.73 -38.01 -56.49
CA LEU A 23 16.18 -36.62 -56.32
C LEU A 23 17.18 -36.43 -55.14
N LEU A 24 16.88 -37.02 -53.98
CA LEU A 24 17.69 -36.99 -52.75
C LEU A 24 19.02 -37.79 -52.82
N LYS A 25 19.41 -38.27 -54.02
CA LYS A 25 20.62 -39.07 -54.26
C LYS A 25 21.41 -38.60 -55.48
N ARG A 26 21.29 -37.31 -55.84
CA ARG A 26 22.10 -36.64 -56.86
C ARG A 26 22.97 -35.60 -56.16
N ASP A 27 24.28 -35.67 -56.39
CA ASP A 27 25.23 -34.73 -55.79
C ASP A 27 25.13 -33.35 -56.48
N ASP A 28 24.81 -33.32 -57.78
CA ASP A 28 24.53 -32.13 -58.60
C ASP A 28 23.28 -31.31 -58.18
N LEU A 29 22.51 -31.77 -57.18
CA LEU A 29 21.25 -31.12 -56.77
C LEU A 29 21.45 -29.64 -56.41
N ALA A 30 22.56 -29.30 -55.75
CA ALA A 30 22.88 -27.92 -55.33
C ALA A 30 23.28 -26.97 -56.49
N GLU A 31 23.56 -27.51 -57.68
CA GLU A 31 23.83 -26.71 -58.89
C GLU A 31 22.55 -26.49 -59.70
N GLU A 32 21.79 -27.56 -59.97
CA GLU A 32 20.52 -27.48 -60.71
C GLU A 32 19.48 -26.60 -59.99
N THR A 33 19.50 -26.51 -58.65
CA THR A 33 18.52 -25.73 -57.89
C THR A 33 18.84 -24.24 -57.72
N GLN A 34 19.95 -23.72 -58.24
CA GLN A 34 20.28 -22.29 -58.11
C GLN A 34 19.31 -21.39 -58.90
N THR A 35 18.70 -21.91 -59.98
CA THR A 35 17.80 -21.15 -60.85
C THR A 35 16.34 -21.52 -60.63
N ALA A 36 15.44 -20.53 -60.66
CA ALA A 36 14.00 -20.75 -60.56
C ALA A 36 13.47 -21.74 -61.62
N GLU A 37 14.03 -21.68 -62.83
CA GLU A 37 13.70 -22.60 -63.92
C GLU A 37 14.15 -24.04 -63.62
N GLY A 38 15.34 -24.24 -63.06
CA GLY A 38 15.83 -25.54 -62.61
C GLY A 38 14.93 -26.13 -61.51
N VAL A 39 14.58 -25.34 -60.49
CA VAL A 39 13.70 -25.78 -59.40
C VAL A 39 12.30 -26.17 -59.90
N SER A 40 11.69 -25.38 -60.80
CA SER A 40 10.41 -25.68 -61.48
C SER A 40 10.54 -26.87 -62.48
N ASN A 41 11.74 -27.13 -62.97
CA ASN A 41 12.04 -28.31 -63.77
C ASN A 41 12.25 -29.59 -62.95
N LEU A 42 12.65 -29.50 -61.69
CA LEU A 42 12.79 -30.68 -60.81
C LEU A 42 11.47 -31.02 -60.09
N MET A 43 10.67 -30.01 -59.75
CA MET A 43 9.46 -30.16 -58.92
C MET A 43 8.26 -29.46 -59.53
N LYS A 44 7.06 -30.05 -59.36
CA LYS A 44 5.78 -29.40 -59.66
C LYS A 44 4.85 -29.46 -58.46
N LEU A 45 4.08 -28.39 -58.24
CA LEU A 45 3.00 -28.36 -57.25
C LEU A 45 1.92 -29.40 -57.60
N LYS A 46 1.60 -30.31 -56.67
CA LYS A 46 0.44 -31.23 -56.77
C LYS A 46 -0.79 -30.64 -56.09
N ASN A 47 -0.61 -30.04 -54.92
CA ASN A 47 -1.70 -29.46 -54.13
C ASN A 47 -1.16 -28.28 -53.29
N PHE A 48 -1.99 -27.27 -53.04
CA PHE A 48 -1.71 -26.16 -52.13
C PHE A 48 -2.96 -25.86 -51.30
N GLN A 49 -2.88 -26.11 -50.01
CA GLN A 49 -3.94 -25.83 -49.06
C GLN A 49 -3.62 -24.53 -48.33
N LYS A 50 -4.20 -23.44 -48.83
CA LYS A 50 -4.06 -22.09 -48.25
C LYS A 50 -4.72 -22.03 -46.86
N PHE A 51 -4.21 -21.17 -45.98
CA PHE A 51 -4.89 -20.83 -44.72
C PHE A 51 -5.93 -19.73 -44.96
N ASP A 52 -7.15 -19.95 -44.47
CA ASP A 52 -8.28 -19.02 -44.68
C ASP A 52 -8.27 -17.83 -43.71
N SER A 53 -7.57 -17.94 -42.58
CA SER A 53 -7.49 -16.90 -41.56
C SER A 53 -6.17 -16.94 -40.78
N ALA A 54 -5.82 -15.82 -40.14
CA ALA A 54 -4.67 -15.77 -39.24
C ALA A 54 -4.87 -16.57 -37.94
N ALA A 55 -6.12 -16.86 -37.54
CA ALA A 55 -6.43 -17.69 -36.38
C ALA A 55 -6.14 -19.17 -36.66
N THR A 56 -6.68 -19.70 -37.76
CA THR A 56 -6.37 -21.08 -38.20
C THR A 56 -4.89 -21.26 -38.51
N ALA A 57 -4.24 -20.28 -39.14
CA ALA A 57 -2.78 -20.33 -39.36
C ALA A 57 -1.96 -20.37 -38.04
N LEU A 58 -2.48 -19.79 -36.95
CA LEU A 58 -1.84 -19.83 -35.63
C LEU A 58 -2.02 -21.20 -34.95
N GLU A 59 -3.22 -21.76 -34.99
CA GLU A 59 -3.53 -23.10 -34.43
C GLU A 59 -2.74 -24.20 -35.12
N GLU A 60 -2.64 -24.12 -36.45
CA GLU A 60 -1.83 -25.03 -37.27
C GLU A 60 -0.33 -24.90 -36.92
N VAL A 61 0.23 -23.69 -36.86
CA VAL A 61 1.65 -23.49 -36.51
C VAL A 61 1.97 -23.82 -35.04
N ALA A 62 1.05 -23.59 -34.10
CA ALA A 62 1.22 -24.03 -32.71
C ALA A 62 1.34 -25.56 -32.64
N SER A 63 0.47 -26.28 -33.37
CA SER A 63 0.50 -27.74 -33.46
C SER A 63 1.78 -28.26 -34.13
N LEU A 64 2.24 -27.63 -35.22
CA LEU A 64 3.50 -27.96 -35.89
C LEU A 64 4.72 -27.78 -34.98
N VAL A 65 4.77 -26.71 -34.18
CA VAL A 65 5.87 -26.45 -33.22
C VAL A 65 5.95 -27.53 -32.13
N GLU A 66 4.82 -28.15 -31.78
CA GLU A 66 4.76 -29.32 -30.88
C GLU A 66 5.00 -30.66 -31.61
N GLY A 67 5.14 -30.65 -32.95
CA GLY A 67 5.29 -31.84 -33.78
C GLY A 67 3.99 -32.65 -33.94
N LYS A 68 2.82 -32.05 -33.65
CA LYS A 68 1.51 -32.70 -33.76
C LYS A 68 0.95 -32.58 -35.19
N VAL A 69 0.36 -33.65 -35.70
CA VAL A 69 -0.38 -33.64 -36.97
C VAL A 69 -1.77 -33.03 -36.74
N THR A 70 -2.12 -32.03 -37.54
CA THR A 70 -3.44 -31.39 -37.53
C THR A 70 -4.44 -32.09 -38.45
N PRO A 71 -5.76 -31.87 -38.28
CA PRO A 71 -6.77 -32.38 -39.21
C PRO A 71 -6.58 -31.88 -40.64
N ARG A 72 -6.12 -30.62 -40.85
CA ARG A 72 -5.82 -30.12 -42.20
C ARG A 72 -4.66 -30.87 -42.85
N LEU A 73 -3.55 -31.04 -42.11
CA LEU A 73 -2.39 -31.78 -42.59
C LEU A 73 -2.73 -33.26 -42.87
N ALA A 74 -3.54 -33.90 -42.03
CA ALA A 74 -4.06 -35.25 -42.28
C ALA A 74 -4.88 -35.32 -43.59
N ASN A 75 -5.83 -34.40 -43.81
CA ASN A 75 -6.64 -34.34 -45.03
C ASN A 75 -5.78 -34.06 -46.28
N LEU A 76 -4.72 -33.25 -46.16
CA LEU A 76 -3.77 -33.01 -47.25
C LEU A 76 -3.01 -34.30 -47.62
N LEU A 77 -2.51 -35.04 -46.63
CA LEU A 77 -1.82 -36.32 -46.84
C LEU A 77 -2.75 -37.41 -47.37
N GLU A 78 -4.04 -37.36 -47.05
CA GLU A 78 -5.03 -38.29 -47.60
C GLU A 78 -5.12 -38.19 -49.14
N SER A 79 -4.91 -37.00 -49.73
CA SER A 79 -4.87 -36.80 -51.20
C SER A 79 -3.70 -37.49 -51.94
N ILE A 80 -2.89 -38.27 -51.20
CA ILE A 80 -1.72 -39.00 -51.69
C ILE A 80 -1.90 -40.53 -51.55
N LYS A 81 -2.92 -41.01 -50.81
CA LYS A 81 -3.10 -42.43 -50.42
C LYS A 81 -3.15 -43.40 -51.59
N ASP A 82 -3.68 -42.98 -52.74
CA ASP A 82 -3.91 -43.82 -53.91
C ASP A 82 -2.63 -44.06 -54.75
N GLU A 83 -1.53 -43.35 -54.47
CA GLU A 83 -0.26 -43.54 -55.18
C GLU A 83 0.56 -44.70 -54.59
N LYS A 84 0.84 -45.72 -55.41
CA LYS A 84 1.54 -46.93 -54.95
C LYS A 84 3.01 -46.66 -54.60
N LYS A 85 3.37 -46.91 -53.34
CA LYS A 85 4.71 -46.73 -52.74
C LYS A 85 5.18 -45.26 -52.76
N VAL A 86 4.53 -44.45 -51.92
CA VAL A 86 4.84 -43.04 -51.64
C VAL A 86 5.97 -42.89 -50.62
N SER A 87 6.85 -41.93 -50.88
CA SER A 87 7.85 -41.41 -49.96
C SER A 87 7.59 -39.92 -49.77
N LEU A 88 7.71 -39.40 -48.54
CA LEU A 88 7.42 -38.00 -48.21
C LEU A 88 8.63 -37.36 -47.53
N ALA A 89 9.29 -36.40 -48.17
CA ALA A 89 10.25 -35.53 -47.50
C ALA A 89 9.51 -34.60 -46.52
N VAL A 90 10.04 -34.49 -45.29
CA VAL A 90 9.54 -33.66 -44.18
C VAL A 90 10.74 -32.96 -43.53
N ALA A 91 10.63 -31.66 -43.21
CA ALA A 91 11.75 -30.87 -42.72
C ALA A 91 12.13 -31.13 -41.24
N ASP A 92 11.16 -31.45 -40.38
CA ASP A 92 11.39 -31.76 -38.97
C ASP A 92 11.21 -33.27 -38.69
N PRO A 93 12.24 -33.97 -38.15
CA PRO A 93 12.14 -35.37 -37.74
C PRO A 93 11.02 -35.66 -36.73
N LYS A 94 10.64 -34.72 -35.86
CA LYS A 94 9.51 -34.89 -34.93
C LYS A 94 8.19 -35.02 -35.68
N LEU A 95 7.94 -34.11 -36.62
CA LEU A 95 6.75 -34.15 -37.47
C LEU A 95 6.76 -35.39 -38.38
N GLY A 96 7.91 -35.76 -38.92
CA GLY A 96 8.09 -37.04 -39.64
C GLY A 96 7.68 -38.25 -38.80
N ASN A 97 8.13 -38.32 -37.54
CA ASN A 97 7.75 -39.37 -36.58
C ASN A 97 6.28 -39.33 -36.16
N ALA A 98 5.61 -38.18 -36.22
CA ALA A 98 4.17 -38.08 -36.00
C ALA A 98 3.35 -38.53 -37.23
N ILE A 99 3.78 -38.12 -38.44
CA ILE A 99 3.21 -38.56 -39.72
C ILE A 99 3.36 -40.08 -39.89
N ALA A 100 4.46 -40.67 -39.44
CA ALA A 100 4.68 -42.13 -39.46
C ALA A 100 3.67 -42.95 -38.62
N LYS A 101 2.92 -42.30 -37.72
CA LYS A 101 1.88 -42.93 -36.88
C LYS A 101 0.47 -42.83 -37.46
N LEU A 102 0.29 -42.16 -38.59
CA LEU A 102 -0.99 -42.06 -39.28
C LEU A 102 -1.38 -43.40 -39.93
N PRO A 103 -2.68 -43.67 -40.17
CA PRO A 103 -3.14 -44.90 -40.82
C PRO A 103 -2.76 -44.99 -42.32
N PHE A 104 -2.12 -43.98 -42.89
CA PHE A 104 -1.68 -43.95 -44.28
C PHE A 104 -0.28 -44.56 -44.42
N ALA A 105 -0.09 -45.50 -45.36
CA ALA A 105 1.17 -46.21 -45.60
C ALA A 105 2.25 -45.35 -46.31
N ILE A 106 2.53 -44.18 -45.73
CA ILE A 106 3.54 -43.21 -46.18
C ILE A 106 4.88 -43.53 -45.49
N GLN A 107 5.98 -43.42 -46.22
CA GLN A 107 7.33 -43.46 -45.64
C GLN A 107 7.90 -42.04 -45.57
N PRO A 108 7.89 -41.38 -44.39
CA PRO A 108 8.51 -40.08 -44.22
C PRO A 108 10.03 -40.19 -44.22
N ILE A 109 10.69 -39.21 -44.83
CA ILE A 109 12.13 -39.04 -44.90
C ILE A 109 12.44 -37.64 -44.35
N ALA A 110 13.22 -37.59 -43.28
CA ALA A 110 13.58 -36.37 -42.55
C ALA A 110 15.07 -36.42 -42.16
N ASP A 111 15.93 -36.61 -43.16
CA ASP A 111 17.39 -36.66 -43.04
C ASP A 111 18.05 -35.44 -43.70
N SER A 112 19.37 -35.32 -43.53
CA SER A 112 20.13 -34.17 -44.04
C SER A 112 20.11 -34.02 -45.56
N SER A 113 19.84 -35.08 -46.34
CA SER A 113 19.70 -34.96 -47.81
C SER A 113 18.52 -34.09 -48.24
N THR A 114 17.54 -33.85 -47.35
CA THR A 114 16.41 -32.95 -47.61
C THR A 114 16.74 -31.46 -47.41
N ALA A 115 17.85 -31.12 -46.76
CA ALA A 115 18.13 -29.75 -46.32
C ALA A 115 18.30 -28.76 -47.50
N ASP A 116 19.11 -29.10 -48.49
CA ASP A 116 19.34 -28.24 -49.66
C ASP A 116 18.10 -28.15 -50.56
N LEU A 117 17.31 -29.23 -50.62
CA LEU A 117 16.01 -29.24 -51.28
C LEU A 117 15.05 -28.23 -50.63
N TYR A 118 14.97 -28.20 -49.29
CA TYR A 118 14.17 -27.21 -48.56
C TYR A 118 14.72 -25.78 -48.68
N ARG A 119 16.04 -25.61 -48.80
CA ARG A 119 16.66 -24.30 -49.08
C ARG A 119 16.22 -23.77 -50.44
N ALA A 120 16.39 -24.57 -51.50
CA ALA A 120 15.98 -24.23 -52.87
C ALA A 120 14.48 -23.86 -52.96
N ILE A 121 13.61 -24.64 -52.30
CA ILE A 121 12.16 -24.38 -52.27
C ILE A 121 11.85 -23.06 -51.56
N ARG A 122 12.58 -22.69 -50.50
CA ARG A 122 12.37 -21.42 -49.78
C ARG A 122 12.87 -20.21 -50.57
N GLU A 123 13.96 -20.37 -51.31
CA GLU A 123 14.55 -19.32 -52.16
C GLU A 123 13.66 -19.02 -53.37
N HIS A 124 13.17 -20.07 -54.05
CA HIS A 124 12.32 -19.95 -55.26
C HIS A 124 10.83 -20.17 -54.98
N LEU A 125 10.37 -19.93 -53.75
CA LEU A 125 8.99 -20.22 -53.32
C LEU A 125 7.91 -19.49 -54.14
N PRO A 126 8.04 -18.19 -54.47
CA PRO A 126 7.02 -17.46 -55.24
C PRO A 126 6.85 -17.96 -56.70
N THR A 127 7.84 -18.66 -57.27
CA THR A 127 7.71 -19.26 -58.62
C THR A 127 7.13 -20.67 -58.58
N LEU A 128 7.20 -21.36 -57.43
CA LEU A 128 6.61 -22.68 -57.20
C LEU A 128 5.11 -22.65 -56.88
N ILE A 129 4.58 -21.54 -56.36
CA ILE A 129 3.16 -21.38 -56.00
C ILE A 129 2.51 -20.27 -56.84
N PRO A 130 1.77 -20.62 -57.92
CA PRO A 130 1.08 -19.65 -58.76
C PRO A 130 0.11 -18.77 -57.97
N GLY A 131 0.14 -17.45 -58.23
CA GLY A 131 -0.76 -16.49 -57.59
C GLY A 131 -0.39 -16.12 -56.14
N LEU A 132 0.85 -16.35 -55.71
CA LEU A 132 1.36 -15.91 -54.41
C LEU A 132 2.47 -14.86 -54.58
N LEU A 133 2.14 -13.58 -54.38
CA LEU A 133 3.11 -12.49 -54.54
C LEU A 133 4.13 -12.47 -53.38
N PRO A 134 5.39 -12.07 -53.60
CA PRO A 134 6.37 -11.90 -52.52
C PRO A 134 5.93 -10.92 -51.42
N ALA A 135 5.14 -9.89 -51.78
CA ALA A 135 4.55 -8.95 -50.82
C ALA A 135 3.48 -9.60 -49.93
N ASP A 136 2.64 -10.46 -50.50
CA ASP A 136 1.61 -11.20 -49.74
C ASP A 136 2.28 -12.15 -48.74
N MET A 137 3.34 -12.86 -49.17
CA MET A 137 4.08 -13.75 -48.28
C MET A 137 4.74 -12.98 -47.11
N SER A 138 5.29 -11.79 -47.34
CA SER A 138 5.92 -11.01 -46.27
C SER A 138 4.89 -10.45 -45.27
N THR A 139 3.71 -10.02 -45.75
CA THR A 139 2.62 -9.54 -44.88
C THR A 139 1.96 -10.69 -44.09
N MET A 140 1.73 -11.86 -44.72
CA MET A 140 1.25 -13.07 -44.03
C MET A 140 2.25 -13.55 -42.97
N SER A 141 3.55 -13.58 -43.31
CA SER A 141 4.61 -13.94 -42.37
C SER A 141 4.68 -12.99 -41.17
N LEU A 142 4.57 -11.67 -41.40
CA LEU A 142 4.52 -10.67 -40.32
C LEU A 142 3.27 -10.83 -39.44
N GLY A 143 2.10 -11.04 -40.06
CA GLY A 143 0.83 -11.24 -39.36
C GLY A 143 0.82 -12.50 -38.49
N LEU A 144 1.33 -13.62 -39.01
CA LEU A 144 1.49 -14.87 -38.26
C LEU A 144 2.53 -14.70 -37.15
N SER A 145 3.69 -14.08 -37.43
CA SER A 145 4.74 -13.81 -36.43
C SER A 145 4.23 -12.97 -35.27
N HIS A 146 3.49 -11.88 -35.55
CA HIS A 146 2.83 -11.08 -34.51
C HIS A 146 1.78 -11.88 -33.72
N SER A 147 1.02 -12.77 -34.37
CA SER A 147 -0.04 -13.54 -33.73
C SER A 147 0.54 -14.65 -32.83
N LEU A 148 1.58 -15.35 -33.28
CA LEU A 148 2.33 -16.33 -32.50
C LEU A 148 3.09 -15.68 -31.33
N ALA A 149 3.69 -14.51 -31.55
CA ALA A 149 4.28 -13.72 -30.46
C ALA A 149 3.22 -13.27 -29.45
N ARG A 150 2.03 -12.84 -29.89
CA ARG A 150 0.88 -12.55 -29.01
C ARG A 150 0.39 -13.78 -28.28
N HIS A 151 0.39 -14.97 -28.89
CA HIS A 151 0.05 -16.22 -28.20
C HIS A 151 1.01 -16.48 -27.04
N LYS A 152 2.32 -16.51 -27.30
CA LYS A 152 3.35 -16.70 -26.27
C LYS A 152 3.35 -15.59 -25.20
N LEU A 153 3.00 -14.35 -25.57
CA LEU A 153 2.87 -13.23 -24.63
C LEU A 153 1.55 -13.18 -23.85
N LYS A 154 0.48 -13.85 -24.30
CA LYS A 154 -0.76 -14.01 -23.50
C LYS A 154 -0.53 -14.91 -22.28
N PHE A 155 0.36 -15.90 -22.41
CA PHE A 155 0.82 -16.76 -21.32
C PHE A 155 2.01 -16.17 -20.52
N SER A 156 2.35 -14.90 -20.73
CA SER A 156 3.43 -14.21 -19.98
C SER A 156 2.80 -13.35 -18.87
N PRO A 157 2.92 -13.73 -17.58
CA PRO A 157 2.34 -12.97 -16.47
C PRO A 157 2.98 -11.58 -16.31
N ASP A 158 4.23 -11.40 -16.77
CA ASP A 158 5.07 -10.18 -16.74
C ASP A 158 4.45 -8.91 -17.37
N LYS A 159 3.23 -8.98 -17.90
CA LYS A 159 2.51 -7.83 -18.45
C LYS A 159 1.18 -7.54 -17.77
N ILE A 160 0.64 -8.46 -16.99
CA ILE A 160 -0.67 -8.31 -16.34
C ILE A 160 -0.54 -7.41 -15.09
N ASP A 161 0.63 -7.41 -14.45
CA ASP A 161 0.97 -6.51 -13.34
C ASP A 161 0.91 -5.01 -13.73
N THR A 162 1.17 -4.67 -15.00
CA THR A 162 1.05 -3.29 -15.48
C THR A 162 -0.37 -2.72 -15.33
N MET A 163 -1.40 -3.58 -15.37
CA MET A 163 -2.79 -3.18 -15.14
C MET A 163 -3.06 -2.85 -13.67
N ILE A 164 -2.41 -3.55 -12.72
CA ILE A 164 -2.47 -3.24 -11.29
C ILE A 164 -1.92 -1.82 -11.05
N VAL A 165 -0.77 -1.48 -11.66
CA VAL A 165 -0.11 -0.18 -11.49
C VAL A 165 -1.02 0.97 -11.95
N GLN A 166 -1.69 0.83 -13.09
CA GLN A 166 -2.66 1.83 -13.56
C GLN A 166 -3.90 1.90 -12.65
N ALA A 167 -4.46 0.76 -12.25
CA ALA A 167 -5.67 0.71 -11.43
C ALA A 167 -5.48 1.34 -10.04
N ILE A 168 -4.35 1.13 -9.36
CA ILE A 168 -4.08 1.77 -8.06
C ILE A 168 -3.76 3.26 -8.19
N SER A 169 -3.15 3.68 -9.31
CA SER A 169 -2.91 5.11 -9.56
C SER A 169 -4.24 5.85 -9.78
N LEU A 170 -5.13 5.26 -10.60
CA LEU A 170 -6.49 5.77 -10.80
C LEU A 170 -7.31 5.79 -9.50
N LEU A 171 -7.21 4.77 -8.65
CA LEU A 171 -7.88 4.74 -7.35
C LEU A 171 -7.34 5.83 -6.41
N ASP A 172 -6.01 5.98 -6.32
CA ASP A 172 -5.38 7.03 -5.52
C ASP A 172 -5.71 8.44 -6.05
N ASP A 173 -5.97 8.64 -7.35
CA ASP A 173 -6.41 9.91 -7.94
C ASP A 173 -7.92 10.17 -7.76
N LEU A 174 -8.79 9.18 -7.96
CA LEU A 174 -10.22 9.25 -7.64
C LEU A 174 -10.46 9.63 -6.17
N ASP A 175 -9.65 9.14 -5.23
CA ASP A 175 -9.71 9.54 -3.81
C ASP A 175 -9.48 11.05 -3.60
N LYS A 176 -8.67 11.70 -4.45
CA LYS A 176 -8.44 13.16 -4.39
C LYS A 176 -9.57 13.93 -5.04
N GLU A 177 -10.04 13.45 -6.19
CA GLU A 177 -11.08 14.10 -6.99
C GLU A 177 -12.44 14.01 -6.29
N LEU A 178 -12.86 12.83 -5.81
CA LEU A 178 -14.08 12.62 -5.03
C LEU A 178 -14.14 13.57 -3.82
N ASN A 179 -13.05 13.67 -3.04
CA ASN A 179 -13.01 14.61 -1.91
C ASN A 179 -13.07 16.08 -2.34
N THR A 180 -12.50 16.43 -3.50
CA THR A 180 -12.55 17.81 -4.04
C THR A 180 -13.95 18.17 -4.54
N TYR A 181 -14.62 17.26 -5.26
CA TYR A 181 -15.99 17.44 -5.73
C TYR A 181 -16.99 17.43 -4.57
N ALA A 182 -16.86 16.53 -3.59
CA ALA A 182 -17.73 16.51 -2.42
C ALA A 182 -17.61 17.77 -1.56
N MET A 183 -16.41 18.31 -1.38
CA MET A 183 -16.23 19.62 -0.74
C MET A 183 -16.89 20.74 -1.56
N ARG A 184 -16.85 20.69 -2.90
CA ARG A 184 -17.59 21.64 -3.75
C ARG A 184 -19.11 21.50 -3.62
N VAL A 185 -19.65 20.28 -3.55
CA VAL A 185 -21.09 20.06 -3.30
C VAL A 185 -21.49 20.65 -1.94
N LYS A 186 -20.67 20.44 -0.89
CA LYS A 186 -20.87 21.05 0.44
C LYS A 186 -20.76 22.58 0.45
N GLU A 187 -19.84 23.17 -0.33
CA GLU A 187 -19.72 24.62 -0.51
C GLU A 187 -20.92 25.23 -1.26
N TRP A 188 -21.44 24.52 -2.28
CA TRP A 188 -22.46 25.04 -3.20
C TRP A 188 -23.87 24.88 -2.61
N TYR A 189 -24.25 23.68 -2.17
CA TYR A 189 -25.53 23.46 -1.48
C TYR A 189 -25.55 24.12 -0.09
N GLY A 190 -24.39 24.41 0.50
CA GLY A 190 -24.25 25.17 1.74
C GLY A 190 -24.79 26.61 1.68
N TRP A 191 -25.08 27.17 0.50
CA TRP A 191 -25.87 28.41 0.39
C TRP A 191 -27.36 28.17 0.74
N HIS A 192 -27.92 27.05 0.31
CA HIS A 192 -29.31 26.68 0.60
C HIS A 192 -29.46 26.10 2.01
N PHE A 193 -28.57 25.22 2.44
CA PHE A 193 -28.66 24.53 3.73
C PHE A 193 -27.29 24.43 4.44
N PRO A 194 -26.80 25.52 5.07
CA PRO A 194 -25.48 25.56 5.70
C PRO A 194 -25.35 24.69 6.96
N GLU A 195 -26.45 24.31 7.61
CA GLU A 195 -26.44 23.45 8.80
C GLU A 195 -26.18 21.98 8.45
N LEU A 196 -26.65 21.50 7.29
CA LEU A 196 -26.47 20.11 6.84
C LEU A 196 -25.00 19.68 6.81
N ALA A 197 -24.11 20.59 6.42
CA ALA A 197 -22.66 20.32 6.33
C ALA A 197 -21.96 20.23 7.70
N LYS A 198 -22.64 20.60 8.79
CA LYS A 198 -22.17 20.45 10.18
C LYS A 198 -22.70 19.17 10.84
N ILE A 199 -23.88 18.71 10.40
CA ILE A 199 -24.52 17.48 10.87
C ILE A 199 -23.91 16.27 10.14
N LEU A 200 -23.80 16.33 8.82
CA LEU A 200 -23.27 15.26 7.98
C LEU A 200 -21.78 15.43 7.70
N ASN A 201 -20.96 14.82 8.56
CA ASN A 201 -19.52 14.72 8.36
C ASN A 201 -19.17 13.91 7.10
N ASP A 202 -19.88 12.80 6.82
CA ASP A 202 -19.64 12.04 5.59
C ASP A 202 -19.98 12.85 4.33
N ASN A 203 -19.21 12.61 3.28
CA ASN A 203 -19.29 13.26 1.99
C ASN A 203 -20.27 12.55 1.05
N ILE A 204 -20.38 11.22 1.13
CA ILE A 204 -21.22 10.42 0.23
C ILE A 204 -22.69 10.48 0.69
N ALA A 205 -22.95 10.33 1.99
CA ALA A 205 -24.26 10.54 2.59
C ALA A 205 -24.80 11.96 2.32
N TYR A 206 -23.94 13.00 2.41
CA TYR A 206 -24.33 14.37 2.07
C TYR A 206 -24.82 14.49 0.62
N ALA A 207 -24.08 13.94 -0.35
CA ALA A 207 -24.51 13.94 -1.75
C ALA A 207 -25.83 13.18 -1.97
N LYS A 208 -26.00 12.02 -1.33
CA LYS A 208 -27.25 11.24 -1.39
C LYS A 208 -28.45 11.97 -0.77
N VAL A 209 -28.26 12.71 0.32
CA VAL A 209 -29.32 13.55 0.92
C VAL A 209 -29.68 14.73 0.01
N VAL A 210 -28.70 15.39 -0.62
CA VAL A 210 -28.98 16.47 -1.60
C VAL A 210 -29.78 15.96 -2.80
N LEU A 211 -29.51 14.74 -3.28
CA LEU A 211 -30.29 14.09 -4.33
C LEU A 211 -31.72 13.75 -3.89
N LYS A 212 -31.91 13.15 -2.71
CA LYS A 212 -33.23 12.65 -2.28
C LYS A 212 -34.14 13.71 -1.63
N MET A 213 -33.56 14.74 -1.03
CA MET A 213 -34.30 15.84 -0.37
C MET A 213 -34.55 17.04 -1.29
N GLY A 214 -33.58 17.42 -2.13
CA GLY A 214 -33.70 18.58 -3.02
C GLY A 214 -33.79 19.90 -2.23
N MET A 215 -34.97 20.52 -2.18
CA MET A 215 -35.21 21.75 -1.40
C MET A 215 -35.58 21.43 0.06
N ARG A 216 -35.20 22.33 0.98
CA ARG A 216 -35.59 22.26 2.40
C ARG A 216 -37.11 22.18 2.61
N SER A 217 -37.92 22.74 1.71
CA SER A 217 -39.38 22.65 1.75
C SER A 217 -39.92 21.22 1.74
N ASN A 218 -39.14 20.26 1.23
CA ASN A 218 -39.57 18.88 1.04
C ASN A 218 -39.11 17.97 2.18
N SER A 219 -38.37 18.49 3.18
CA SER A 219 -37.75 17.66 4.23
C SER A 219 -38.75 16.83 5.03
N ASP A 220 -39.97 17.33 5.23
CA ASP A 220 -41.03 16.60 5.93
C ASP A 220 -41.59 15.44 5.11
N GLU A 221 -41.70 15.61 3.79
CA GLU A 221 -42.26 14.61 2.87
C GLU A 221 -41.23 13.53 2.48
N THR A 222 -39.93 13.84 2.54
CA THR A 222 -38.87 12.92 2.10
C THR A 222 -38.39 11.99 3.21
N ASP A 223 -38.42 10.68 2.96
CA ASP A 223 -37.80 9.63 3.76
C ASP A 223 -36.29 9.55 3.48
N LEU A 224 -35.45 9.58 4.52
CA LEU A 224 -33.99 9.48 4.43
C LEU A 224 -33.41 8.22 5.11
N ALA A 225 -34.25 7.29 5.58
CA ALA A 225 -33.83 6.12 6.38
C ALA A 225 -32.93 5.13 5.60
N GLU A 226 -32.98 5.14 4.26
CA GLU A 226 -32.05 4.38 3.40
C GLU A 226 -30.61 4.94 3.39
N ILE A 227 -30.42 6.18 3.88
CA ILE A 227 -29.17 6.95 3.76
C ILE A 227 -28.60 7.30 5.14
N LEU A 228 -29.46 7.57 6.13
CA LEU A 228 -29.08 8.05 7.47
C LEU A 228 -29.74 7.22 8.58
N PRO A 229 -29.09 7.10 9.75
CA PRO A 229 -29.76 6.69 10.98
C PRO A 229 -30.81 7.70 11.42
N GLU A 230 -31.89 7.22 12.04
CA GLU A 230 -33.06 7.99 12.49
C GLU A 230 -32.70 9.22 13.36
N GLU A 231 -31.74 9.08 14.29
CA GLU A 231 -31.23 10.19 15.12
C GLU A 231 -30.69 11.37 14.27
N ILE A 232 -30.01 11.04 13.17
CA ILE A 232 -29.37 12.02 12.27
C ILE A 232 -30.41 12.58 11.31
N GLU A 233 -31.35 11.76 10.83
CA GLU A 233 -32.49 12.23 10.01
C GLU A 233 -33.35 13.24 10.78
N ALA A 234 -33.72 12.94 12.03
CA ALA A 234 -34.50 13.85 12.88
C ALA A 234 -33.75 15.17 13.12
N ALA A 235 -32.42 15.11 13.34
CA ALA A 235 -31.58 16.30 13.45
C ALA A 235 -31.49 17.10 12.14
N VAL A 236 -31.49 16.45 10.97
CA VAL A 236 -31.52 17.11 9.66
C VAL A 236 -32.86 17.80 9.42
N LYS A 237 -33.99 17.14 9.67
CA LYS A 237 -35.34 17.74 9.48
C LYS A 237 -35.56 18.93 10.41
N ALA A 238 -35.29 18.78 11.71
CA ALA A 238 -35.37 19.87 12.68
C ALA A 238 -34.36 21.02 12.45
N ALA A 239 -33.31 20.78 11.65
CA ALA A 239 -32.40 21.83 11.18
C ALA A 239 -32.87 22.49 9.87
N ALA A 240 -33.62 21.80 9.01
CA ALA A 240 -34.21 22.38 7.80
C ALA A 240 -35.25 23.46 8.15
N ASP A 241 -36.17 23.15 9.07
CA ASP A 241 -37.16 24.07 9.67
C ASP A 241 -36.56 25.41 10.13
N ARG A 242 -35.34 25.35 10.65
CA ARG A 242 -34.67 26.44 11.38
C ARG A 242 -33.44 26.95 10.63
N SER A 243 -33.27 26.54 9.38
CA SER A 243 -32.07 26.79 8.60
C SER A 243 -31.93 28.25 8.19
N MET A 244 -30.73 28.82 8.37
CA MET A 244 -30.44 30.21 8.01
C MET A 244 -30.04 30.39 6.54
N GLY A 245 -30.10 29.34 5.71
CA GLY A 245 -29.75 29.39 4.29
C GLY A 245 -30.81 30.06 3.41
N THR A 246 -30.42 30.44 2.19
CA THR A 246 -31.28 31.15 1.24
C THR A 246 -32.10 30.20 0.38
N GLU A 247 -33.28 30.62 -0.08
CA GLU A 247 -33.94 29.94 -1.21
C GLU A 247 -33.06 30.04 -2.47
N ILE A 248 -33.14 29.01 -3.33
CA ILE A 248 -32.39 28.90 -4.60
C ILE A 248 -33.39 28.64 -5.74
N SER A 249 -32.99 28.87 -6.99
CA SER A 249 -33.85 28.50 -8.11
C SER A 249 -33.81 26.99 -8.38
N ASN A 250 -34.85 26.47 -9.05
CA ASN A 250 -34.84 25.08 -9.51
C ASN A 250 -33.69 24.84 -10.52
N GLU A 251 -33.37 25.83 -11.36
CA GLU A 251 -32.25 25.75 -12.31
C GLU A 251 -30.89 25.60 -11.59
N ASP A 252 -30.69 26.31 -10.47
CA ASP A 252 -29.50 26.13 -9.62
C ASP A 252 -29.49 24.74 -8.95
N LEU A 253 -30.65 24.29 -8.48
CA LEU A 253 -30.82 23.00 -7.80
C LEU A 253 -30.52 21.83 -8.73
N ASP A 254 -31.04 21.83 -9.97
CA ASP A 254 -30.79 20.80 -10.97
C ASP A 254 -29.28 20.64 -11.23
N ASN A 255 -28.55 21.75 -11.31
CA ASN A 255 -27.09 21.76 -11.50
C ASN A 255 -26.32 21.25 -10.26
N ILE A 256 -26.82 21.54 -9.05
CA ILE A 256 -26.24 21.00 -7.80
C ILE A 256 -26.51 19.49 -7.69
N GLN A 257 -27.72 19.04 -8.05
CA GLN A 257 -28.07 17.61 -8.04
C GLN A 257 -27.27 16.83 -9.08
N ALA A 258 -27.08 17.34 -10.29
CA ALA A 258 -26.20 16.70 -11.29
C ALA A 258 -24.76 16.52 -10.78
N LEU A 259 -24.20 17.50 -10.05
CA LEU A 259 -22.88 17.35 -9.42
C LEU A 259 -22.89 16.33 -8.25
N ALA A 260 -23.99 16.24 -7.50
CA ALA A 260 -24.15 15.24 -6.45
C ALA A 260 -24.29 13.81 -7.02
N GLU A 261 -24.96 13.65 -8.18
CA GLU A 261 -25.06 12.38 -8.91
C GLU A 261 -23.68 11.90 -9.39
N GLU A 262 -22.89 12.77 -10.02
CA GLU A 262 -21.50 12.47 -10.41
C GLU A 262 -20.63 12.08 -9.20
N VAL A 263 -20.80 12.72 -8.04
CA VAL A 263 -20.07 12.34 -6.80
C VAL A 263 -20.48 10.95 -6.29
N VAL A 264 -21.76 10.57 -6.40
CA VAL A 264 -22.22 9.21 -6.07
C VAL A 264 -21.70 8.19 -7.11
N GLY A 265 -21.77 8.51 -8.41
CA GLY A 265 -21.23 7.69 -9.49
C GLY A 265 -19.72 7.43 -9.36
N PHE A 266 -18.93 8.45 -9.01
CA PHE A 266 -17.50 8.27 -8.69
C PHE A 266 -17.28 7.40 -7.46
N SER A 267 -18.11 7.49 -6.43
CA SER A 267 -18.05 6.60 -5.26
C SER A 267 -18.33 5.14 -5.63
N GLU A 268 -19.32 4.88 -6.49
CA GLU A 268 -19.68 3.54 -6.95
C GLU A 268 -18.62 2.97 -7.90
N TYR A 269 -18.13 3.76 -8.86
CA TYR A 269 -17.01 3.38 -9.73
C TYR A 269 -15.73 3.09 -8.93
N ARG A 270 -15.44 3.87 -7.88
CA ARG A 270 -14.34 3.61 -6.95
C ARG A 270 -14.49 2.27 -6.22
N GLN A 271 -15.70 1.91 -5.80
CA GLN A 271 -15.97 0.59 -5.19
C GLN A 271 -15.79 -0.54 -6.20
N GLN A 272 -16.28 -0.37 -7.43
CA GLN A 272 -16.08 -1.33 -8.53
C GLN A 272 -14.59 -1.51 -8.85
N LEU A 273 -13.82 -0.42 -8.92
CA LEU A 273 -12.38 -0.42 -9.19
C LEU A 273 -11.59 -1.07 -8.05
N ALA A 274 -11.98 -0.87 -6.79
CA ALA A 274 -11.40 -1.55 -5.64
C ALA A 274 -11.64 -3.07 -5.70
N SER A 275 -12.87 -3.50 -5.99
CA SER A 275 -13.22 -4.93 -6.17
C SER A 275 -12.46 -5.57 -7.34
N TYR A 276 -12.32 -4.85 -8.47
CA TYR A 276 -11.50 -5.28 -9.60
C TYR A 276 -10.01 -5.42 -9.21
N LEU A 277 -9.47 -4.46 -8.45
CA LEU A 277 -8.09 -4.49 -7.98
C LEU A 277 -7.84 -5.66 -7.01
N THR A 278 -8.80 -5.97 -6.12
CA THR A 278 -8.78 -7.15 -5.25
C THR A 278 -8.67 -8.44 -6.06
N ALA A 279 -9.61 -8.67 -6.99
CA ALA A 279 -9.63 -9.89 -7.82
C ALA A 279 -8.41 -10.02 -8.76
N ARG A 280 -7.81 -8.89 -9.17
CA ARG A 280 -6.52 -8.91 -9.89
C ARG A 280 -5.33 -9.20 -8.99
N MET A 281 -5.34 -8.75 -7.74
CA MET A 281 -4.24 -8.98 -6.82
C MET A 281 -4.18 -10.43 -6.33
N THR A 282 -5.32 -11.05 -6.02
CA THR A 282 -5.37 -12.46 -5.63
C THR A 282 -4.85 -13.37 -6.74
N ALA A 283 -5.25 -13.11 -7.99
CA ALA A 283 -4.82 -13.88 -9.16
C ALA A 283 -3.33 -13.70 -9.56
N ILE A 284 -2.67 -12.61 -9.15
CA ILE A 284 -1.29 -12.26 -9.60
C ILE A 284 -0.26 -12.36 -8.47
N ALA A 285 -0.64 -12.06 -7.22
CA ALA A 285 0.25 -12.08 -6.07
C ALA A 285 -0.47 -12.57 -4.80
N PRO A 286 -0.94 -13.84 -4.77
CA PRO A 286 -1.72 -14.38 -3.65
C PRO A 286 -0.94 -14.38 -2.34
N ASN A 287 0.37 -14.71 -2.35
CA ASN A 287 1.16 -14.74 -1.12
C ASN A 287 1.43 -13.34 -0.56
N LEU A 288 1.67 -12.34 -1.42
CA LEU A 288 1.76 -10.94 -1.04
C LEU A 288 0.43 -10.43 -0.45
N THR A 289 -0.69 -10.79 -1.07
CA THR A 289 -2.05 -10.41 -0.63
C THR A 289 -2.34 -10.93 0.78
N ALA A 290 -2.17 -12.24 0.99
CA ALA A 290 -2.38 -12.88 2.29
C ALA A 290 -1.55 -12.24 3.42
N LEU A 291 -0.35 -11.74 3.11
CA LEU A 291 0.58 -11.14 4.08
C LEU A 291 0.34 -9.65 4.37
N VAL A 292 0.01 -8.85 3.36
CA VAL A 292 0.07 -7.37 3.45
C VAL A 292 -1.28 -6.69 3.18
N GLY A 293 -2.21 -7.37 2.50
CA GLY A 293 -3.47 -6.81 1.99
C GLY A 293 -3.33 -6.19 0.60
N GLU A 294 -4.44 -6.16 -0.12
CA GLU A 294 -4.57 -5.90 -1.56
C GLU A 294 -4.08 -4.49 -1.92
N LEU A 295 -4.63 -3.49 -1.23
CA LEU A 295 -4.34 -2.06 -1.44
C LEU A 295 -2.90 -1.67 -1.06
N VAL A 296 -2.26 -2.43 -0.17
CA VAL A 296 -0.86 -2.19 0.21
C VAL A 296 0.06 -2.92 -0.76
N GLY A 297 -0.26 -4.16 -1.14
CA GLY A 297 0.41 -4.89 -2.23
C GLY A 297 0.43 -4.11 -3.54
N ALA A 298 -0.71 -3.54 -3.95
CA ALA A 298 -0.84 -2.69 -5.13
C ALA A 298 0.10 -1.48 -5.10
N ARG A 299 0.15 -0.74 -4.00
CA ARG A 299 1.04 0.43 -3.86
C ARG A 299 2.52 0.04 -3.80
N LEU A 300 2.86 -1.13 -3.25
CA LEU A 300 4.24 -1.65 -3.32
C LEU A 300 4.64 -1.99 -4.77
N ILE A 301 3.78 -2.70 -5.51
CA ILE A 301 4.01 -3.05 -6.92
C ILE A 301 4.13 -1.79 -7.78
N ALA A 302 3.21 -0.83 -7.63
CA ALA A 302 3.25 0.44 -8.35
C ALA A 302 4.51 1.26 -8.06
N HIS A 303 4.96 1.32 -6.80
CA HIS A 303 6.20 2.02 -6.44
C HIS A 303 7.47 1.32 -6.98
N ALA A 304 7.42 0.02 -7.26
CA ALA A 304 8.49 -0.70 -7.96
C ALA A 304 8.31 -0.71 -9.50
N GLY A 305 7.15 -0.32 -10.01
CA GLY A 305 6.76 -0.33 -11.43
C GLY A 305 6.43 -1.71 -12.02
N SER A 306 6.77 -2.81 -11.34
CA SER A 306 6.45 -4.19 -11.73
C SER A 306 6.66 -5.16 -10.57
N LEU A 307 5.89 -6.25 -10.53
CA LEU A 307 6.01 -7.36 -9.59
C LEU A 307 7.43 -7.97 -9.60
N VAL A 308 7.98 -8.17 -10.81
CA VAL A 308 9.30 -8.76 -11.04
C VAL A 308 10.44 -7.80 -10.66
N ASN A 309 10.17 -6.49 -10.56
CA ASN A 309 11.14 -5.53 -10.02
C ASN A 309 11.07 -5.44 -8.48
N LEU A 310 9.86 -5.58 -7.91
CA LEU A 310 9.68 -5.67 -6.47
C LEU A 310 10.31 -6.96 -5.90
N SER A 311 10.19 -8.11 -6.57
CA SER A 311 10.73 -9.40 -6.10
C SER A 311 12.27 -9.43 -6.02
N LYS A 312 12.93 -8.68 -6.90
CA LYS A 312 14.39 -8.44 -6.90
C LYS A 312 14.84 -7.57 -5.72
N SER A 313 13.95 -6.76 -5.15
CA SER A 313 14.29 -5.90 -4.01
C SER A 313 14.55 -6.73 -2.74
N PRO A 314 15.50 -6.33 -1.87
CA PRO A 314 15.70 -6.97 -0.59
C PRO A 314 14.61 -6.55 0.41
N ALA A 315 14.35 -7.39 1.41
CA ALA A 315 13.38 -7.14 2.48
C ALA A 315 13.59 -5.79 3.21
N SER A 316 14.83 -5.35 3.34
CA SER A 316 15.17 -4.04 3.92
C SER A 316 14.69 -2.85 3.08
N THR A 317 14.68 -2.97 1.75
CA THR A 317 14.10 -1.97 0.85
C THR A 317 12.57 -2.01 0.92
N ILE A 318 11.97 -3.20 0.85
CA ILE A 318 10.51 -3.38 0.96
C ILE A 318 9.99 -2.83 2.31
N GLN A 319 10.78 -2.95 3.39
CA GLN A 319 10.44 -2.39 4.70
C GLN A 319 10.25 -0.85 4.66
N ILE A 320 11.01 -0.13 3.84
CA ILE A 320 11.11 1.34 3.85
C ILE A 320 10.63 2.01 2.55
N LEU A 321 10.02 1.24 1.64
CA LEU A 321 9.51 1.69 0.35
C LEU A 321 8.45 2.79 0.53
N GLY A 322 8.56 3.89 -0.21
CA GLY A 322 7.74 5.10 -0.04
C GLY A 322 8.19 6.05 1.07
N ALA A 323 9.23 5.71 1.85
CA ALA A 323 9.84 6.58 2.86
C ALA A 323 11.20 7.18 2.44
N GLU A 324 11.58 7.07 1.16
CA GLU A 324 12.89 7.45 0.59
C GLU A 324 13.26 8.90 0.90
N LYS A 325 12.30 9.82 0.79
CA LYS A 325 12.48 11.25 1.09
C LYS A 325 12.81 11.53 2.57
N ALA A 326 12.42 10.63 3.48
CA ALA A 326 12.83 10.65 4.87
C ALA A 326 14.15 9.91 5.08
N LEU A 327 14.33 8.74 4.45
CA LEU A 327 15.54 7.92 4.50
C LEU A 327 16.79 8.68 4.02
N PHE A 328 16.79 9.21 2.79
CA PHE A 328 17.93 9.94 2.24
C PHE A 328 18.21 11.25 2.99
N ARG A 329 17.18 11.87 3.56
CA ARG A 329 17.34 13.03 4.46
C ARG A 329 18.09 12.62 5.73
N ALA A 330 17.62 11.57 6.41
CA ALA A 330 18.20 11.06 7.64
C ALA A 330 19.66 10.60 7.45
N LEU A 331 19.94 9.81 6.41
CA LEU A 331 21.29 9.38 6.04
C LEU A 331 22.21 10.59 5.79
N LYS A 332 21.76 11.59 5.04
CA LYS A 332 22.55 12.80 4.75
C LYS A 332 22.81 13.69 5.97
N THR A 333 21.96 13.62 7.00
CA THR A 333 22.15 14.34 8.27
C THR A 333 22.69 13.47 9.41
N LYS A 334 23.06 12.20 9.16
CA LYS A 334 23.42 11.20 10.18
C LYS A 334 22.40 11.10 11.33
N HIS A 335 21.11 11.14 10.99
CA HIS A 335 20.00 11.00 11.93
C HIS A 335 19.35 9.61 11.81
N ASP A 336 18.58 9.20 12.82
CA ASP A 336 17.72 8.00 12.79
C ASP A 336 16.90 7.91 11.50
N THR A 337 16.94 6.74 10.85
CA THR A 337 16.21 6.41 9.63
C THR A 337 14.75 6.00 9.91
N PRO A 338 13.83 6.15 8.92
CA PRO A 338 12.47 5.65 9.05
C PRO A 338 12.45 4.12 9.24
N LYS A 339 11.54 3.63 10.09
CA LYS A 339 11.44 2.20 10.48
C LYS A 339 10.44 1.41 9.64
N TYR A 340 9.67 2.11 8.81
CA TYR A 340 8.63 1.59 7.92
C TYR A 340 8.34 2.62 6.81
N GLY A 341 7.87 2.15 5.67
CA GLY A 341 7.27 2.95 4.60
C GLY A 341 5.80 2.56 4.38
N LEU A 342 5.39 2.33 3.13
CA LEU A 342 4.02 1.96 2.71
C LEU A 342 3.44 0.79 3.52
N ILE A 343 4.26 -0.20 3.90
CA ILE A 343 3.85 -1.33 4.74
C ILE A 343 3.29 -0.94 6.11
N TYR A 344 3.45 0.31 6.58
CA TYR A 344 2.85 0.79 7.83
C TYR A 344 1.33 0.62 7.87
N HIS A 345 0.68 0.66 6.71
CA HIS A 345 -0.78 0.53 6.56
C HIS A 345 -1.26 -0.94 6.49
N ALA A 346 -0.37 -1.93 6.53
CA ALA A 346 -0.75 -3.33 6.61
C ALA A 346 -1.37 -3.65 7.98
N SER A 347 -2.50 -4.38 8.01
CA SER A 347 -3.30 -4.66 9.22
C SER A 347 -2.46 -5.15 10.42
N LEU A 348 -1.56 -6.11 10.17
CA LEU A 348 -0.64 -6.70 11.15
C LEU A 348 0.32 -5.69 11.81
N ILE A 349 0.65 -4.59 11.13
CA ILE A 349 1.46 -3.48 11.67
C ILE A 349 0.57 -2.37 12.26
N GLY A 350 -0.69 -2.27 11.80
CA GLY A 350 -1.74 -1.51 12.45
C GLY A 350 -1.95 -1.94 13.90
N GLN A 351 -2.19 -3.25 14.09
CA GLN A 351 -2.43 -3.91 15.38
C GLN A 351 -1.29 -3.74 16.40
N ALA A 352 -0.04 -3.92 15.97
CA ALA A 352 1.11 -3.96 16.87
C ALA A 352 1.35 -2.65 17.64
N THR A 353 1.73 -2.71 18.92
CA THR A 353 1.87 -1.50 19.75
C THR A 353 3.27 -0.86 19.67
N GLY A 354 3.35 0.48 19.59
CA GLY A 354 4.56 1.29 19.80
C GLY A 354 5.88 0.72 19.24
N LYS A 355 6.77 0.25 20.14
CA LYS A 355 8.09 -0.31 19.79
C LYS A 355 8.01 -1.66 19.05
N ASN A 356 6.88 -2.37 19.10
CA ASN A 356 6.66 -3.63 18.39
C ASN A 356 6.35 -3.40 16.90
N LYS A 357 5.72 -2.27 16.49
CA LYS A 357 5.49 -1.93 15.06
C LYS A 357 6.76 -2.04 14.22
N GLY A 358 7.86 -1.44 14.69
CA GLY A 358 9.16 -1.49 14.01
C GLY A 358 9.86 -2.85 14.03
N LYS A 359 9.44 -3.79 14.90
CA LYS A 359 9.88 -5.19 14.86
C LYS A 359 9.06 -5.97 13.83
N MET A 360 7.73 -5.85 13.91
CA MET A 360 6.80 -6.52 12.97
C MET A 360 7.04 -6.08 11.53
N ALA A 361 7.25 -4.78 11.28
CA ALA A 361 7.60 -4.26 9.96
C ALA A 361 8.80 -4.97 9.32
N ARG A 362 9.83 -5.31 10.11
CA ARG A 362 11.00 -6.05 9.61
C ARG A 362 10.69 -7.53 9.32
N VAL A 363 9.90 -8.19 10.17
CA VAL A 363 9.58 -9.62 9.96
C VAL A 363 8.54 -9.79 8.84
N LEU A 364 7.55 -8.90 8.76
CA LEU A 364 6.58 -8.85 7.65
C LEU A 364 7.31 -8.60 6.34
N ALA A 365 8.17 -7.57 6.24
CA ALA A 365 8.93 -7.31 5.02
C ALA A 365 9.84 -8.49 4.63
N ALA A 366 10.39 -9.23 5.60
CA ALA A 366 11.17 -10.44 5.33
C ALA A 366 10.31 -11.61 4.79
N LYS A 367 9.11 -11.84 5.33
CA LYS A 367 8.19 -12.87 4.81
C LYS A 367 7.54 -12.45 3.48
N ALA A 368 7.14 -11.20 3.34
CA ALA A 368 6.62 -10.62 2.09
C ALA A 368 7.65 -10.71 0.96
N ALA A 369 8.93 -10.44 1.22
CA ALA A 369 10.00 -10.61 0.23
C ALA A 369 10.23 -12.09 -0.18
N ILE A 370 9.76 -13.07 0.59
CA ILE A 370 9.81 -14.49 0.23
C ILE A 370 8.55 -14.85 -0.57
N GLY A 371 7.35 -14.54 -0.07
CA GLY A 371 6.08 -14.80 -0.76
C GLY A 371 6.04 -14.16 -2.16
N LEU A 372 6.45 -12.89 -2.25
CA LEU A 372 6.58 -12.16 -3.51
C LEU A 372 7.55 -12.79 -4.52
N ARG A 373 8.57 -13.53 -4.06
CA ARG A 373 9.49 -14.24 -4.98
C ARG A 373 8.91 -15.54 -5.48
N VAL A 374 8.02 -16.16 -4.71
CA VAL A 374 7.21 -17.30 -5.17
C VAL A 374 6.16 -16.77 -6.16
N ASP A 375 5.38 -15.75 -5.79
CA ASP A 375 4.40 -15.09 -6.68
C ASP A 375 5.00 -14.67 -8.04
N ALA A 376 6.25 -14.20 -8.06
CA ALA A 376 6.87 -13.60 -9.25
C ALA A 376 7.87 -14.50 -10.02
N LEU A 377 8.22 -15.70 -9.51
CA LEU A 377 9.25 -16.57 -10.12
C LEU A 377 8.92 -18.06 -10.08
N THR A 378 7.89 -18.49 -9.34
CA THR A 378 7.42 -19.88 -9.38
C THR A 378 6.50 -20.05 -10.59
N ASP A 379 6.98 -20.82 -11.57
CA ASP A 379 6.13 -21.41 -12.59
C ASP A 379 5.32 -22.54 -11.93
N TRP A 380 4.01 -22.53 -12.09
CA TRP A 380 3.11 -23.51 -11.46
C TRP A 380 2.80 -24.60 -12.48
N PRO A 381 3.33 -25.83 -12.31
CA PRO A 381 3.10 -26.89 -13.27
C PRO A 381 1.61 -27.24 -13.32
N VAL A 382 1.11 -27.43 -14.54
CA VAL A 382 -0.21 -28.04 -14.76
C VAL A 382 -0.10 -29.52 -14.41
N ASP A 383 -1.07 -30.03 -13.64
CA ASP A 383 -1.12 -31.44 -13.25
C ASP A 383 -1.33 -32.39 -14.45
N ALA A 384 -1.09 -33.68 -14.23
CA ALA A 384 -1.22 -34.72 -15.26
C ALA A 384 -2.63 -34.78 -15.89
N ASP A 385 -3.66 -34.37 -15.15
CA ASP A 385 -5.06 -34.29 -15.59
C ASP A 385 -5.42 -32.97 -16.30
N GLY A 386 -4.46 -32.04 -16.46
CA GLY A 386 -4.64 -30.77 -17.17
C GLY A 386 -5.14 -29.60 -16.31
N ASN A 387 -5.22 -29.77 -14.98
CA ASN A 387 -5.65 -28.73 -14.04
C ASN A 387 -4.48 -27.83 -13.62
N GLU A 388 -4.73 -26.53 -13.44
CA GLU A 388 -3.83 -25.66 -12.67
C GLU A 388 -4.05 -25.85 -11.16
N PRO A 389 -3.00 -25.72 -10.32
CA PRO A 389 -3.17 -25.71 -8.87
C PRO A 389 -4.04 -24.54 -8.41
N THR A 390 -4.76 -24.77 -7.32
CA THR A 390 -5.82 -23.88 -6.81
C THR A 390 -5.26 -22.57 -6.27
N GLU A 391 -6.12 -21.54 -6.12
CA GLU A 391 -5.72 -20.27 -5.51
C GLU A 391 -5.25 -20.45 -4.05
N GLU A 392 -5.80 -21.43 -3.32
CA GLU A 392 -5.39 -21.75 -1.95
C GLU A 392 -3.98 -22.33 -1.89
N GLU A 393 -3.62 -23.24 -2.79
CA GLU A 393 -2.27 -23.81 -2.91
C GLU A 393 -1.26 -22.75 -3.35
N LYS A 394 -1.65 -21.91 -4.33
CA LYS A 394 -0.88 -20.74 -4.76
C LYS A 394 -0.67 -19.74 -3.61
N ALA A 395 -1.61 -19.62 -2.66
CA ALA A 395 -1.54 -18.73 -1.48
C ALA A 395 -0.91 -19.35 -0.21
N ALA A 396 -0.66 -20.66 -0.18
CA ALA A 396 -0.41 -21.42 1.05
C ALA A 396 0.80 -20.89 1.87
N LEU A 397 1.88 -20.50 1.18
CA LEU A 397 3.08 -19.96 1.82
C LEU A 397 2.82 -18.60 2.49
N GLY A 398 1.96 -17.78 1.90
CA GLY A 398 1.49 -16.51 2.46
C GLY A 398 0.65 -16.72 3.71
N ILE A 399 -0.28 -17.69 3.67
CA ILE A 399 -1.14 -18.07 4.80
C ILE A 399 -0.31 -18.62 5.98
N GLU A 400 0.58 -19.59 5.73
CA GLU A 400 1.47 -20.16 6.76
C GLU A 400 2.39 -19.08 7.36
N SER A 401 2.93 -18.20 6.51
CA SER A 401 3.76 -17.07 6.93
C SER A 401 2.99 -16.02 7.73
N ARG A 402 1.70 -15.80 7.42
CA ARG A 402 0.80 -14.91 8.16
C ARG A 402 0.49 -15.49 9.54
N TYR A 403 0.12 -16.76 9.65
CA TYR A 403 -0.10 -17.44 10.92
C TYR A 403 1.14 -17.40 11.82
N TYR A 404 2.34 -17.65 11.26
CA TYR A 404 3.61 -17.48 11.96
C TYR A 404 3.79 -16.04 12.49
N LEU A 405 3.44 -15.04 11.69
CA LEU A 405 3.54 -13.62 12.05
C LEU A 405 2.55 -13.21 13.14
N GLU A 406 1.30 -13.65 13.07
CA GLU A 406 0.25 -13.38 14.07
C GLU A 406 0.59 -14.03 15.41
N LYS A 407 1.02 -15.30 15.41
CA LYS A 407 1.55 -16.00 16.59
C LYS A 407 2.76 -15.26 17.20
N LYS A 408 3.61 -14.66 16.37
CA LYS A 408 4.79 -13.88 16.80
C LYS A 408 4.43 -12.47 17.30
N LEU A 409 3.35 -11.88 16.80
CA LEU A 409 2.78 -10.64 17.32
C LEU A 409 2.21 -10.87 18.73
N ALA A 410 1.32 -11.86 18.89
CA ALA A 410 0.78 -12.25 20.20
C ALA A 410 1.90 -12.54 21.21
N ALA A 411 2.94 -13.31 20.81
CA ALA A 411 4.11 -13.60 21.64
C ALA A 411 5.06 -12.40 21.88
N MET A 412 4.82 -11.22 21.30
CA MET A 412 5.54 -9.97 21.58
C MET A 412 4.72 -8.95 22.37
N GLU A 413 3.40 -9.02 22.32
CA GLU A 413 2.48 -8.10 23.01
C GLU A 413 2.05 -8.70 24.36
N GLY A 414 1.72 -10.00 24.39
CA GLY A 414 1.51 -10.79 25.61
C GLY A 414 2.78 -11.08 26.42
N LYS A 415 3.85 -10.29 26.23
CA LYS A 415 5.01 -10.34 27.12
C LYS A 415 4.69 -9.52 28.38
N PRO A 416 4.64 -10.13 29.57
CA PRO A 416 4.32 -9.40 30.79
C PRO A 416 5.31 -8.25 30.97
N ILE A 417 4.78 -7.07 31.32
CA ILE A 417 5.59 -5.92 31.70
C ILE A 417 6.46 -6.38 32.87
N LYS A 418 7.79 -6.39 32.69
CA LYS A 418 8.71 -6.77 33.78
C LYS A 418 8.39 -5.89 34.99
N PRO A 419 8.09 -6.45 36.18
CA PRO A 419 7.80 -5.66 37.37
C PRO A 419 9.04 -4.85 37.75
N ARG A 420 9.07 -3.59 37.33
CA ARG A 420 10.17 -2.63 37.59
C ARG A 420 9.88 -1.86 38.87
N GLY A 421 9.77 -2.61 39.96
CA GLY A 421 9.53 -2.11 41.29
C GLY A 421 9.40 -3.29 42.25
N VAL A 422 9.84 -3.11 43.49
CA VAL A 422 9.38 -3.96 44.57
C VAL A 422 7.94 -3.53 44.85
N GLY A 423 7.01 -4.50 45.01
CA GLY A 423 5.66 -4.17 45.44
C GLY A 423 5.71 -3.55 46.83
N ILE A 424 5.34 -2.28 46.96
CA ILE A 424 5.38 -1.51 48.21
C ILE A 424 3.99 -1.53 48.83
N ALA A 425 3.89 -1.97 50.08
CA ALA A 425 2.68 -1.87 50.89
C ALA A 425 2.44 -0.40 51.30
N PRO A 426 1.22 0.00 51.73
CA PRO A 426 0.93 1.38 52.15
C PRO A 426 1.89 1.97 53.19
N ASN A 427 2.58 1.13 53.96
CA ASN A 427 3.57 1.52 54.97
C ASN A 427 4.99 1.76 54.41
N GLY A 428 5.19 1.79 53.09
CA GLY A 428 6.50 1.96 52.44
C GLY A 428 7.38 0.70 52.39
N ILE A 429 6.94 -0.40 53.01
CA ILE A 429 7.69 -1.65 53.17
C ILE A 429 7.41 -2.59 51.98
N PRO A 430 8.42 -3.34 51.47
CA PRO A 430 8.21 -4.46 50.55
C PRO A 430 7.13 -5.46 51.00
N ILE A 431 6.17 -5.75 50.14
CA ILE A 431 5.09 -6.75 50.37
C ILE A 431 5.65 -8.15 50.68
N THR A 432 6.87 -8.45 50.23
CA THR A 432 7.56 -9.72 50.47
C THR A 432 8.27 -9.82 51.83
N GLN A 433 8.36 -8.74 52.62
CA GLN A 433 8.85 -8.86 53.99
C GLN A 433 7.73 -9.36 54.92
N PRO A 434 7.97 -10.39 55.74
CA PRO A 434 7.01 -10.79 56.75
C PRO A 434 6.78 -9.63 57.73
N LYS A 435 5.53 -9.46 58.18
CA LYS A 435 5.23 -8.57 59.31
C LYS A 435 6.03 -9.02 60.54
N LYS A 436 6.30 -8.08 61.46
CA LYS A 436 6.90 -8.41 62.76
C LYS A 436 6.09 -9.54 63.41
N TRP A 437 6.80 -10.52 63.98
CA TRP A 437 6.17 -11.66 64.62
C TRP A 437 5.43 -11.22 65.88
N GLU A 438 4.11 -11.32 65.85
CA GLU A 438 3.21 -11.04 66.97
C GLU A 438 2.55 -12.35 67.41
N VAL A 439 2.56 -12.63 68.71
CA VAL A 439 1.98 -13.86 69.27
C VAL A 439 0.47 -13.65 69.42
N ASN A 440 -0.31 -14.18 68.46
CA ASN A 440 -1.76 -14.23 68.59
C ASN A 440 -2.16 -15.05 69.82
N GLU A 441 -3.02 -14.50 70.70
CA GLU A 441 -3.50 -15.17 71.91
C GLU A 441 -4.46 -16.34 71.60
N ALA A 442 -3.88 -17.50 71.27
CA ALA A 442 -4.62 -18.75 71.15
C ALA A 442 -5.05 -19.26 72.54
N ARG A 443 -6.35 -19.22 72.83
CA ARG A 443 -6.92 -19.83 74.04
C ARG A 443 -6.72 -21.35 74.00
N LYS A 444 -5.81 -21.85 74.85
CA LYS A 444 -5.63 -23.28 75.08
C LYS A 444 -6.71 -23.80 76.04
N TYR A 445 -7.14 -25.04 75.83
CA TYR A 445 -7.97 -25.76 76.78
C TYR A 445 -7.15 -26.05 78.06
N ASN A 446 -7.80 -26.04 79.23
CA ASN A 446 -7.14 -26.37 80.48
C ASN A 446 -7.47 -27.82 80.89
N PRO A 447 -6.53 -28.78 80.81
CA PRO A 447 -6.80 -30.19 81.13
C PRO A 447 -7.11 -30.43 82.62
N ASP A 448 -6.71 -29.52 83.51
CA ASP A 448 -7.00 -29.62 84.95
C ASP A 448 -8.50 -29.52 85.28
N ALA A 449 -9.36 -29.23 84.29
CA ALA A 449 -10.81 -29.15 84.45
C ALA A 449 -11.53 -30.52 84.39
N ASP A 450 -10.89 -31.58 83.88
CA ASP A 450 -11.51 -32.91 83.69
C ASP A 450 -11.25 -33.88 84.88
N GLY A 451 -10.66 -33.39 85.97
CA GLY A 451 -10.33 -34.18 87.17
C GLY A 451 -11.55 -34.51 88.05
N LEU A 452 -12.27 -35.60 87.74
CA LEU A 452 -13.46 -36.04 88.49
C LEU A 452 -13.15 -36.96 89.68
N ALA A 453 -12.94 -36.35 90.86
CA ALA A 453 -13.13 -36.93 92.20
C ALA A 453 -13.26 -35.75 93.22
N GLY A 454 -14.01 -35.83 94.32
CA GLY A 454 -14.89 -36.89 94.82
C GLY A 454 -15.32 -36.53 96.25
N ASP A 455 -16.63 -36.51 96.51
CA ASP A 455 -17.32 -36.30 97.79
C ASP A 455 -17.31 -34.92 98.52
N GLU A 456 -18.44 -34.72 99.21
CA GLU A 456 -18.83 -33.78 100.28
C GLU A 456 -19.11 -32.26 100.05
N ASP A 457 -20.07 -31.79 100.85
CA ASP A 457 -20.72 -30.47 100.83
C ASP A 457 -20.07 -29.46 101.79
N ALA A 458 -20.06 -28.18 101.39
CA ALA A 458 -20.54 -27.07 102.23
C ALA A 458 -20.51 -25.72 101.49
N ALA A 459 -21.48 -24.84 101.79
CA ALA A 459 -21.56 -23.49 101.23
C ALA A 459 -21.05 -22.40 102.20
N LYS A 460 -20.68 -21.25 101.61
CA LYS A 460 -20.45 -19.91 102.23
C LYS A 460 -19.10 -19.64 102.93
N SER A 461 -18.15 -19.08 102.18
CA SER A 461 -17.62 -17.71 102.41
C SER A 461 -16.76 -17.27 101.19
N LEU A 462 -16.59 -16.00 100.80
CA LEU A 462 -17.07 -14.71 101.32
C LEU A 462 -17.71 -13.86 100.21
N LEU A 463 -18.93 -13.36 100.44
CA LEU A 463 -19.58 -12.36 99.58
C LEU A 463 -19.29 -10.93 100.09
N LYS A 464 -18.12 -10.36 99.75
CA LYS A 464 -17.76 -8.94 99.92
C LYS A 464 -16.64 -8.61 98.90
N LYS A 465 -16.75 -7.63 98.00
CA LYS A 465 -17.80 -6.62 97.68
C LYS A 465 -18.05 -6.67 96.17
N GLN A 466 -19.29 -6.57 95.69
CA GLN A 466 -19.92 -5.32 95.19
C GLN A 466 -19.02 -4.51 94.25
N LYS A 467 -19.43 -4.16 93.01
CA LYS A 467 -20.72 -4.29 92.29
C LYS A 467 -20.42 -4.45 90.78
N LYS A 468 -21.17 -5.27 90.02
CA LYS A 468 -22.28 -4.86 89.11
C LYS A 468 -21.89 -3.71 88.16
N GLU A 469 -22.11 -3.79 86.85
CA GLU A 469 -22.94 -4.71 86.04
C GLU A 469 -22.35 -4.78 84.59
N LYS A 470 -22.25 -5.91 83.87
CA LYS A 470 -23.32 -6.62 83.09
C LYS A 470 -24.22 -5.61 82.35
N LYS A 471 -24.56 -5.71 81.06
CA LYS A 471 -24.72 -6.85 80.11
C LYS A 471 -25.18 -6.26 78.74
N ASP A 472 -25.49 -6.95 77.63
CA ASP A 472 -25.47 -8.36 77.18
C ASP A 472 -25.38 -8.37 75.61
N LYS A 473 -24.78 -9.42 75.01
CA LYS A 473 -24.99 -10.07 73.67
C LYS A 473 -25.22 -9.23 72.37
N LYS A 474 -24.76 -9.58 71.15
CA LYS A 474 -24.38 -10.83 70.42
C LYS A 474 -25.52 -11.64 69.74
N LYS A 475 -25.56 -11.60 68.39
CA LYS A 475 -26.09 -12.52 67.33
C LYS A 475 -26.23 -11.67 66.03
N LEU A 476 -25.82 -12.00 64.79
CA LEU A 476 -25.35 -13.19 64.05
C LEU A 476 -26.44 -14.07 63.38
N ILE A 477 -26.28 -14.28 62.05
CA ILE A 477 -26.88 -15.28 61.10
C ILE A 477 -27.98 -14.77 60.12
N GLU A 478 -28.01 -15.44 58.96
CA GLU A 478 -28.72 -15.30 57.64
C GLU A 478 -30.27 -15.11 57.68
N GLU A 479 -31.04 -14.89 56.59
CA GLU A 479 -30.85 -15.20 55.15
C GLU A 479 -31.67 -14.29 54.17
N VAL A 480 -31.54 -14.57 52.86
CA VAL A 480 -32.03 -13.92 51.61
C VAL A 480 -33.53 -13.59 51.48
N LYS A 481 -33.87 -12.45 50.82
CA LYS A 481 -34.88 -12.37 49.73
C LYS A 481 -34.86 -11.07 48.90
N GLU A 482 -35.40 -11.14 47.67
CA GLU A 482 -35.39 -10.08 46.64
C GLU A 482 -36.61 -9.14 46.64
N SER A 483 -36.47 -7.95 46.06
CA SER A 483 -37.45 -7.33 45.14
C SER A 483 -36.87 -6.10 44.40
N GLU A 484 -37.38 -5.83 43.19
CA GLU A 484 -37.07 -4.67 42.33
C GLU A 484 -37.59 -3.30 42.90
N ASP A 485 -37.40 -2.10 42.32
CA ASP A 485 -36.83 -1.66 41.02
C ASP A 485 -36.40 -0.15 41.01
N GLU A 486 -35.71 0.29 39.93
CA GLU A 486 -35.60 1.68 39.34
C GLU A 486 -35.19 2.92 40.23
N SER A 487 -34.63 4.05 39.74
CA SER A 487 -34.18 4.55 38.41
C SER A 487 -33.04 5.62 38.51
N GLU A 488 -32.32 5.86 37.40
CA GLU A 488 -31.63 7.12 36.93
C GLU A 488 -30.67 7.94 37.87
N SER A 489 -29.38 8.14 37.53
CA SER A 489 -28.74 9.21 36.68
C SER A 489 -28.37 10.51 37.48
N GLU A 490 -27.34 11.34 37.21
CA GLU A 490 -26.29 11.49 36.17
C GLU A 490 -24.90 11.93 36.79
N GLU A 491 -23.99 12.40 35.92
CA GLU A 491 -22.80 13.27 36.10
C GLU A 491 -21.38 12.67 36.21
N GLU A 492 -20.59 12.95 35.17
CA GLU A 492 -19.12 12.84 35.14
C GLU A 492 -18.45 14.10 35.72
N SER A 493 -17.19 14.01 36.15
CA SER A 493 -16.24 15.11 35.94
C SER A 493 -14.78 14.64 35.90
N ASP A 494 -14.08 15.00 34.82
CA ASP A 494 -12.64 14.77 34.61
C ASP A 494 -11.84 16.06 34.83
N VAL A 495 -10.67 15.99 35.48
CA VAL A 495 -9.78 17.13 35.71
C VAL A 495 -8.31 16.68 35.72
N GLU A 496 -7.58 17.05 34.66
CA GLU A 496 -6.12 16.92 34.57
C GLU A 496 -5.36 17.83 35.58
N MET A 497 -4.13 17.46 35.93
CA MET A 497 -3.13 18.41 36.47
C MET A 497 -1.81 18.37 35.67
N GLU A 498 -1.38 19.54 35.18
CA GLU A 498 0.01 19.77 34.75
C GLU A 498 0.95 19.75 35.97
N ASP A 499 2.14 19.16 35.84
CA ASP A 499 3.23 19.27 36.83
C ASP A 499 4.51 19.92 36.22
N LYS A 500 5.31 20.61 37.04
CA LYS A 500 6.55 21.33 36.62
C LYS A 500 7.64 21.28 37.71
N PRO A 501 8.93 21.14 37.34
CA PRO A 501 9.98 20.64 38.24
C PRO A 501 10.80 21.70 39.01
N ALA A 502 11.42 21.24 40.11
CA ALA A 502 12.49 21.85 40.91
C ALA A 502 13.58 20.76 41.15
N THR A 503 14.84 20.80 40.70
CA THR A 503 16.05 21.65 41.01
C THR A 503 16.97 21.15 42.16
N ASN A 504 18.14 20.63 41.77
CA ASN A 504 19.51 20.71 42.38
C ASN A 504 20.00 19.74 43.51
N GLY A 505 21.28 19.29 43.40
CA GLY A 505 22.06 18.41 44.32
C GLY A 505 22.52 17.08 43.67
N SER A 506 23.77 16.57 43.56
CA SER A 506 25.18 16.96 43.91
C SER A 506 25.65 16.78 45.38
N VAL A 507 26.85 16.26 45.75
CA VAL A 507 28.15 15.91 45.06
C VAL A 507 28.81 14.63 45.71
N ALA A 508 30.07 14.28 45.34
CA ALA A 508 31.12 13.46 46.04
C ALA A 508 31.18 11.92 45.79
N ASP A 509 32.35 11.27 45.54
CA ASP A 509 33.73 11.76 45.29
C ASP A 509 34.71 10.71 44.63
N ALA A 510 36.02 11.10 44.47
CA ALA A 510 37.23 10.38 43.95
C ALA A 510 37.47 10.45 42.41
N GLU A 511 38.51 11.09 41.83
CA GLU A 511 40.01 10.94 41.85
C GLU A 511 40.54 10.02 40.69
N GLU A 512 41.68 10.22 40.00
CA GLU A 512 42.91 11.04 40.19
C GLU A 512 43.70 11.31 38.84
N SER A 513 44.63 12.30 38.77
CA SER A 513 45.76 12.51 37.79
C SER A 513 45.51 12.72 36.25
N SER A 514 46.25 13.46 35.38
CA SER A 514 47.59 14.14 35.26
C SER A 514 48.79 13.31 34.73
N GLU A 515 49.69 13.72 33.79
CA GLU A 515 49.79 14.84 32.80
C GLU A 515 50.98 14.59 31.78
N GLY A 516 51.26 15.49 30.80
CA GLY A 516 52.38 15.42 29.80
C GLY A 516 51.94 15.15 28.33
N GLU A 517 52.43 15.80 27.24
CA GLU A 517 53.79 15.96 26.64
C GLU A 517 54.32 14.70 25.90
N GLU A 518 55.00 14.73 24.73
CA GLU A 518 55.14 15.67 23.59
C GLU A 518 55.73 14.89 22.36
N SER A 519 56.05 15.52 21.20
CA SER A 519 56.82 14.98 20.04
C SER A 519 56.13 13.87 19.17
N ASP A 520 56.42 13.66 17.86
CA ASP A 520 57.02 14.54 16.84
C ASP A 520 56.71 14.12 15.37
N GLU A 521 57.28 14.91 14.45
CA GLU A 521 57.54 14.77 13.00
C GLU A 521 57.88 13.35 12.41
N GLU A 522 57.96 13.07 11.09
CA GLU A 522 58.04 13.92 9.87
C GLU A 522 57.56 13.18 8.57
N GLU A 523 57.14 13.94 7.55
CA GLU A 523 57.32 13.72 6.08
C GLU A 523 56.95 12.36 5.37
N LYS A 524 56.98 12.19 4.02
CA LYS A 524 57.40 13.04 2.88
C LYS A 524 56.51 12.87 1.62
N SER A 525 56.26 14.01 0.97
CA SER A 525 55.93 14.33 -0.45
C SER A 525 56.04 13.24 -1.58
N LYS A 526 55.41 13.35 -2.78
CA LYS A 526 55.45 14.47 -3.75
C LYS A 526 54.40 14.40 -4.91
N LYS A 527 53.57 15.45 -5.03
CA LYS A 527 53.51 16.41 -6.18
C LYS A 527 53.32 15.91 -7.64
N SER A 528 52.20 16.29 -8.26
CA SER A 528 52.15 16.62 -9.71
C SER A 528 51.16 17.77 -10.01
N LYS A 529 51.28 18.44 -11.16
CA LYS A 529 50.44 19.59 -11.60
C LYS A 529 49.87 19.34 -12.99
N ARG A 530 48.63 19.80 -13.27
CA ARG A 530 48.22 20.32 -14.60
C ARG A 530 46.95 21.19 -14.50
N LYS A 531 46.71 22.02 -15.54
CA LYS A 531 45.65 23.04 -15.60
C LYS A 531 44.31 22.47 -16.13
N PRO A 532 43.16 23.07 -15.80
CA PRO A 532 41.88 22.78 -16.45
C PRO A 532 41.76 23.51 -17.80
N PHE A 533 41.02 22.93 -18.78
CA PHE A 533 40.45 23.71 -19.87
C PHE A 533 39.21 23.06 -20.54
N ASP A 534 38.42 23.93 -21.17
CA ASP A 534 37.26 23.77 -22.05
C ASP A 534 36.04 22.90 -21.66
N LYS A 535 34.90 23.61 -21.52
CA LYS A 535 33.70 23.31 -22.32
C LYS A 535 32.85 24.58 -22.57
N LYS A 536 33.15 25.31 -23.64
CA LYS A 536 32.20 26.22 -24.32
C LYS A 536 31.00 25.46 -24.92
N SER A 537 29.86 26.05 -25.30
CA SER A 537 29.13 27.25 -24.83
C SER A 537 27.81 27.42 -25.62
N LYS A 538 26.73 27.98 -25.01
CA LYS A 538 25.51 28.57 -25.67
C LYS A 538 24.59 27.56 -26.43
N LYS A 539 23.31 27.84 -26.75
CA LYS A 539 22.36 28.98 -26.57
C LYS A 539 20.92 28.38 -26.43
N LYS A 540 20.08 28.77 -25.45
CA LYS A 540 18.86 29.63 -25.55
C LYS A 540 17.80 29.32 -26.63
N GLU A 541 16.57 29.04 -26.18
CA GLU A 541 15.33 29.85 -26.29
C GLU A 541 14.55 29.63 -24.96
N ASP A 542 13.93 30.56 -24.22
CA ASP A 542 13.20 31.83 -24.46
C ASP A 542 11.69 31.71 -24.74
N LYS A 543 10.89 31.71 -23.66
CA LYS A 543 9.55 32.34 -23.65
C LYS A 543 9.27 32.95 -22.28
N LYS A 544 8.78 34.19 -22.25
CA LYS A 544 8.56 34.99 -21.02
C LYS A 544 7.41 35.97 -21.20
N SER A 545 6.39 35.85 -20.36
CA SER A 545 5.25 36.78 -20.28
C SER A 545 4.78 36.91 -18.83
N LYS A 546 4.31 38.03 -18.29
CA LYS A 546 4.70 39.47 -18.33
C LYS A 546 3.58 40.21 -17.55
N LYS A 547 3.73 40.27 -16.23
CA LYS A 547 3.06 41.17 -15.27
C LYS A 547 4.02 41.28 -14.07
N GLU A 548 4.15 42.38 -13.34
CA GLU A 548 3.70 43.77 -13.54
C GLU A 548 4.76 44.69 -12.87
N LYS A 549 4.70 46.02 -13.04
CA LYS A 549 5.74 46.92 -12.50
C LYS A 549 5.16 48.19 -11.88
N SER A 550 5.12 48.26 -10.54
CA SER A 550 4.87 49.48 -9.76
C SER A 550 5.39 49.31 -8.31
N GLY A 551 5.88 50.38 -7.70
CA GLY A 551 5.86 50.54 -6.23
C GLY A 551 6.88 49.78 -5.36
N SER A 552 8.09 49.44 -5.81
CA SER A 552 9.18 49.04 -4.89
C SER A 552 10.59 49.31 -5.44
N ALA A 553 11.54 49.64 -4.55
CA ALA A 553 12.97 49.71 -4.88
C ALA A 553 13.48 48.33 -5.33
N SER A 554 14.48 48.27 -6.20
CA SER A 554 14.88 46.97 -6.76
C SER A 554 15.49 46.06 -5.68
N VAL A 555 15.19 44.76 -5.78
CA VAL A 555 15.75 43.74 -4.87
C VAL A 555 17.28 43.68 -4.99
N GLU A 556 17.84 44.16 -6.11
CA GLU A 556 19.28 44.23 -6.37
C GLU A 556 19.94 45.40 -5.60
N GLU A 557 19.33 46.59 -5.61
CA GLU A 557 19.75 47.72 -4.76
C GLU A 557 19.65 47.38 -3.27
N MET A 558 18.55 46.74 -2.86
CA MET A 558 18.33 46.34 -1.47
C MET A 558 19.32 45.25 -1.01
N ALA A 559 19.66 44.31 -1.89
CA ALA A 559 20.71 43.33 -1.64
C ALA A 559 22.10 43.98 -1.53
N ALA A 560 22.41 44.95 -2.41
CA ALA A 560 23.66 45.70 -2.38
C ALA A 560 23.81 46.52 -1.09
N LYS A 561 22.77 47.26 -0.66
CA LYS A 561 22.74 47.98 0.63
C LYS A 561 22.98 47.06 1.82
N ALA A 562 22.46 45.83 1.79
CA ALA A 562 22.67 44.83 2.83
C ALA A 562 24.02 44.08 2.75
N GLY A 563 24.88 44.37 1.77
CA GLY A 563 26.16 43.68 1.56
C GLY A 563 26.02 42.20 1.14
N LEU A 564 24.91 41.83 0.48
CA LEU A 564 24.54 40.45 0.17
C LEU A 564 24.31 40.24 -1.33
N SER A 565 24.60 39.03 -1.83
CA SER A 565 24.15 38.64 -3.18
C SER A 565 22.61 38.51 -3.20
N VAL A 566 21.97 38.86 -4.32
CA VAL A 566 20.50 38.89 -4.47
C VAL A 566 19.82 37.59 -3.98
N SER A 567 20.36 36.44 -4.36
CA SER A 567 19.89 35.11 -3.95
C SER A 567 20.10 34.79 -2.45
N ARG A 568 21.06 35.44 -1.79
CA ARG A 568 21.32 35.33 -0.34
C ARG A 568 20.47 36.33 0.44
N TYR A 569 20.17 37.49 -0.14
CA TYR A 569 19.23 38.47 0.39
C TYR A 569 17.80 37.92 0.42
N GLN A 570 17.27 37.46 -0.72
CA GLN A 570 15.93 36.85 -0.81
C GLN A 570 15.76 35.70 0.20
N ARG A 571 16.73 34.78 0.26
CA ARG A 571 16.72 33.63 1.19
C ARG A 571 16.88 34.00 2.68
N LYS A 572 17.30 35.23 3.00
CA LYS A 572 17.26 35.78 4.37
C LYS A 572 15.94 36.52 4.62
N LEU A 573 15.41 37.25 3.64
CA LEU A 573 14.11 37.93 3.69
C LEU A 573 12.98 36.93 3.97
N GLU A 574 12.93 35.82 3.22
CA GLU A 574 12.04 34.66 3.40
C GLU A 574 12.05 34.07 4.83
N ARG A 575 13.11 34.32 5.60
CA ARG A 575 13.30 33.77 6.95
C ARG A 575 13.09 34.78 8.07
N GLY A 576 12.87 36.05 7.75
CA GLY A 576 12.92 37.15 8.71
C GLY A 576 14.32 37.33 9.33
N GLU A 577 15.39 37.08 8.55
CA GLU A 577 16.79 37.32 8.93
C GLU A 577 17.29 38.70 8.43
N ILE A 578 16.37 39.59 8.06
CA ILE A 578 16.60 40.97 7.60
C ILE A 578 15.68 41.91 8.38
N THR A 579 16.23 43.03 8.85
CA THR A 579 15.53 44.18 9.44
C THR A 579 15.70 45.40 8.55
N PHE A 580 14.82 46.38 8.72
CA PHE A 580 14.94 47.68 8.08
C PHE A 580 15.12 48.73 9.16
N ASP A 581 16.14 49.56 9.01
CA ASP A 581 16.40 50.67 9.92
C ASP A 581 15.41 51.82 9.63
N SER A 582 15.37 52.88 10.43
CA SER A 582 14.35 53.97 10.30
C SER A 582 14.36 54.70 8.95
N GLU A 583 15.44 54.59 8.19
CA GLU A 583 15.62 55.14 6.84
C GLU A 583 15.26 54.14 5.72
N GLY A 584 14.72 52.96 6.06
CA GLY A 584 14.39 51.89 5.11
C GLY A 584 15.60 51.12 4.57
N ASN A 585 16.80 51.30 5.13
CA ASN A 585 17.99 50.57 4.75
C ASN A 585 17.97 49.14 5.36
N PRO A 586 18.20 48.07 4.56
CA PRO A 586 18.11 46.70 5.05
C PRO A 586 19.42 46.20 5.72
N SER A 587 19.31 45.81 6.99
CA SER A 587 20.38 45.24 7.81
C SER A 587 20.13 43.73 8.06
N SER A 588 21.18 42.90 8.18
CA SER A 588 21.03 41.43 8.27
C SER A 588 21.43 40.86 9.63
N ILE A 589 20.47 40.28 10.35
CA ILE A 589 20.61 39.87 11.76
C ILE A 589 20.98 38.38 11.90
N SER A 590 21.55 37.99 13.05
CA SER A 590 21.89 36.59 13.35
C SER A 590 20.67 35.77 13.81
N LYS A 591 20.73 34.45 13.56
CA LYS A 591 19.68 33.50 13.97
C LYS A 591 19.50 33.36 15.49
N LYS A 592 20.49 33.78 16.30
CA LYS A 592 20.33 33.80 17.77
C LYS A 592 19.39 34.93 18.19
N ASP A 593 19.53 36.10 17.55
CA ASP A 593 18.83 37.32 17.93
C ASP A 593 17.39 37.30 17.42
N VAL A 594 17.13 36.78 16.22
CA VAL A 594 15.77 36.50 15.72
C VAL A 594 15.02 35.53 16.66
N LYS A 595 15.71 34.53 17.24
CA LYS A 595 15.12 33.65 18.26
C LYS A 595 14.89 34.36 19.60
N LYS A 596 15.79 35.27 20.01
CA LYS A 596 15.65 36.08 21.22
C LYS A 596 14.44 37.02 21.10
N ALA A 597 14.35 37.80 20.02
CA ALA A 597 13.23 38.68 19.72
C ALA A 597 11.89 37.94 19.65
N LYS A 598 11.82 36.76 19.00
CA LYS A 598 10.58 35.94 19.00
C LYS A 598 10.22 35.40 20.41
N LYS A 599 11.20 35.13 21.27
CA LYS A 599 10.96 34.71 22.66
C LYS A 599 10.48 35.88 23.53
N GLU A 600 11.01 37.08 23.31
CA GLU A 600 10.63 38.31 24.00
C GLU A 600 9.25 38.81 23.56
N ALA A 601 8.96 38.82 22.26
CA ALA A 601 7.62 39.12 21.72
C ALA A 601 6.56 38.13 22.26
N LYS A 602 6.86 36.83 22.31
CA LYS A 602 5.95 35.83 22.92
C LYS A 602 5.77 36.02 24.44
N LYS A 603 6.78 36.57 25.14
CA LYS A 603 6.69 36.94 26.56
C LYS A 603 5.84 38.21 26.76
N ALA A 604 5.96 39.20 25.87
CA ALA A 604 5.16 40.42 25.88
C ALA A 604 3.68 40.15 25.57
N ALA A 605 3.39 39.35 24.53
CA ALA A 605 2.03 38.91 24.21
C ALA A 605 1.36 38.21 25.40
N LYS A 606 2.07 37.28 26.06
CA LYS A 606 1.56 36.57 27.26
C LYS A 606 1.50 37.45 28.52
N ALA A 607 2.07 38.67 28.50
CA ALA A 607 1.87 39.68 29.53
C ALA A 607 0.62 40.51 29.25
N ALA A 608 0.42 40.99 28.02
CA ALA A 608 -0.78 41.70 27.59
C ALA A 608 -2.06 40.85 27.76
N GLU A 609 -1.99 39.55 27.45
CA GLU A 609 -3.06 38.57 27.67
C GLU A 609 -3.41 38.41 29.17
N LYS A 610 -2.40 38.43 30.05
CA LYS A 610 -2.59 38.46 31.53
C LYS A 610 -3.14 39.79 32.06
N GLU A 611 -2.92 40.89 31.34
CA GLU A 611 -3.45 42.20 31.71
C GLU A 611 -4.90 42.40 31.23
N ALA A 612 -5.22 41.92 30.02
CA ALA A 612 -6.58 41.89 29.49
C ALA A 612 -7.51 41.01 30.33
N SER A 613 -7.05 39.83 30.75
CA SER A 613 -7.80 38.96 31.67
C SER A 613 -7.95 39.57 33.07
N LYS A 614 -6.94 40.28 33.60
CA LYS A 614 -7.08 41.09 34.83
C LYS A 614 -8.09 42.23 34.70
N LYS A 615 -8.21 42.88 33.53
CA LYS A 615 -9.26 43.88 33.28
C LYS A 615 -10.65 43.25 33.28
N ARG A 616 -10.87 42.14 32.55
CA ARG A 616 -12.17 41.44 32.52
C ARG A 616 -12.63 41.01 33.91
N LYS A 617 -11.73 40.42 34.72
CA LYS A 617 -12.08 39.95 36.07
C LYS A 617 -12.43 41.09 37.04
N ARG A 618 -11.86 42.29 36.85
CA ARG A 618 -12.27 43.49 37.62
C ARG A 618 -13.67 43.99 37.24
N THR A 619 -14.01 44.01 35.95
CA THR A 619 -15.37 44.40 35.53
C THR A 619 -16.44 43.46 36.07
N GLU A 620 -16.18 42.15 36.12
CA GLU A 620 -17.10 41.16 36.70
C GLU A 620 -17.30 41.36 38.22
N GLU A 621 -16.22 41.62 38.97
CA GLU A 621 -16.31 41.87 40.41
C GLU A 621 -17.12 43.13 40.76
N ASP A 622 -17.03 44.19 39.95
CA ASP A 622 -17.76 45.43 40.21
C ASP A 622 -19.24 45.35 39.78
N ASP A 623 -19.57 44.59 38.72
CA ASP A 623 -20.96 44.28 38.37
C ASP A 623 -21.66 43.41 39.44
N VAL A 624 -20.94 42.43 40.01
CA VAL A 624 -21.45 41.62 41.13
C VAL A 624 -21.68 42.48 42.38
N LYS A 625 -20.81 43.46 42.68
CA LYS A 625 -21.03 44.43 43.77
C LYS A 625 -22.24 45.33 43.52
N ASN A 626 -22.45 45.80 42.28
CA ASN A 626 -23.62 46.61 41.93
C ASN A 626 -24.93 45.80 42.02
N LYS A 627 -24.95 44.54 41.53
CA LYS A 627 -26.12 43.65 41.68
C LYS A 627 -26.44 43.37 43.15
N LYS A 628 -25.43 43.16 44.02
CA LYS A 628 -25.64 43.02 45.47
C LYS A 628 -26.18 44.31 46.12
N LYS A 629 -25.67 45.50 45.76
CA LYS A 629 -26.19 46.78 46.27
C LYS A 629 -27.62 47.11 45.85
N LYS A 630 -28.10 46.62 44.69
CA LYS A 630 -29.51 46.78 44.29
C LYS A 630 -30.47 45.85 45.05
N LYS A 631 -30.04 44.64 45.45
CA LYS A 631 -30.87 43.71 46.23
C LYS A 631 -31.01 44.05 47.74
N SER A 632 -30.34 45.09 48.24
CA SER A 632 -30.44 45.54 49.63
C SER A 632 -31.14 46.89 49.79
N LYS A 633 -31.97 47.28 48.82
CA LYS A 633 -32.73 48.55 48.77
C LYS A 633 -34.08 48.41 48.04
N ALA A 634 -34.64 47.20 48.07
CA ALA A 634 -36.00 46.86 47.66
C ALA A 634 -36.64 46.09 48.83
#